data_AF-A0A7Y0L5X1-F1
#
_entry.id   AF-A0A7Y0L5X1-F1
#
_cell.length_a   1.000
_cell.length_b   1.000
_cell.length_c   1.000
_cell.angle_alpha   90.00
_cell.angle_beta   90.00
_cell.angle_gamma   90.00
#
_symmetry.space_group_name_H-M   'P 1'
#
loop_
_entity.id
_entity.type
_entity.pdbx_description
1 polymer ?
#
loop_
_entity_poly.entity_id
_entity_poly.type
_entity_poly.pdbx_seq_one_letter_code
_entity_poly.pdbx_strand_id
1 'polypeptide(L)'
;MTDFQTGDACAVAANCKNYPAQCLGCYFPEDALGPTQYIPRDKKIEHPWTTQRKAERKAQRKQAKQSDASKRGKRNKRNGYRSEKDAEHELARFGFHRVPLSGALEGQPGDIRRDVPDGRMIRMIENKRRVGAMGYIEDWLAQEGADAIRLDAGGRRKPLIILPLDRFEALLDEAGYDVSHQAVKNLPDLLREAADQLERR
;
A
#
# COMPACT_ATOMS: atom_id res chain seq x y z
N MET A 1 -29.62 -27.76 -48.12
CA MET A 1 -28.26 -28.14 -47.69
C MET A 1 -27.40 -26.91 -47.92
N THR A 2 -27.10 -26.18 -46.85
CA THR A 2 -26.23 -25.00 -46.90
C THR A 2 -24.79 -25.48 -47.02
N ASP A 3 -24.16 -25.17 -48.14
CA ASP A 3 -22.75 -25.41 -48.39
C ASP A 3 -21.90 -24.75 -47.29
N PHE A 4 -21.27 -25.57 -46.45
CA PHE A 4 -20.20 -25.12 -45.58
C PHE A 4 -19.02 -24.77 -46.49
N GLN A 5 -18.85 -23.48 -46.79
CA GLN A 5 -17.65 -22.99 -47.44
C GLN A 5 -16.44 -23.32 -46.55
N THR A 6 -15.69 -24.35 -46.95
CA THR A 6 -14.36 -24.67 -46.43
C THR A 6 -13.41 -23.57 -46.89
N GLY A 7 -13.27 -22.52 -46.09
CA GLY A 7 -12.54 -21.34 -46.50
C GLY A 7 -11.91 -20.59 -45.35
N ASP A 8 -11.12 -21.29 -44.54
CA ASP A 8 -9.85 -20.78 -44.00
C ASP A 8 -9.12 -21.93 -43.32
N ALA A 9 -7.87 -22.21 -43.72
CA ALA A 9 -7.10 -23.29 -43.11
C ALA A 9 -6.81 -22.98 -41.64
N CYS A 10 -7.05 -23.93 -40.73
CA CYS A 10 -6.70 -23.78 -39.32
C CYS A 10 -5.20 -23.44 -39.16
N ALA A 11 -4.91 -22.24 -38.66
CA ALA A 11 -3.55 -21.70 -38.54
C ALA A 11 -2.60 -22.54 -37.65
N VAL A 12 -3.15 -23.47 -36.85
CA VAL A 12 -2.40 -24.37 -35.98
C VAL A 12 -2.58 -25.84 -36.33
N ALA A 13 -3.10 -26.16 -37.52
CA ALA A 13 -3.41 -27.54 -37.94
C ALA A 13 -2.21 -28.49 -37.76
N ALA A 14 -1.00 -28.03 -38.09
CA ALA A 14 0.23 -28.82 -37.95
C ALA A 14 0.59 -29.16 -36.49
N ASN A 15 0.23 -28.30 -35.53
CA ASN A 15 0.50 -28.51 -34.10
C ASN A 15 -0.72 -28.97 -33.30
N CYS A 16 -1.91 -29.06 -33.91
CA CYS A 16 -3.11 -29.50 -33.20
C CYS A 16 -3.20 -31.04 -33.16
N LYS A 17 -3.65 -31.60 -32.04
CA LYS A 17 -3.96 -33.03 -31.90
C LYS A 17 -5.38 -33.38 -32.34
N ASN A 18 -6.27 -32.40 -32.46
CA ASN A 18 -7.64 -32.66 -32.90
C ASN A 18 -7.70 -32.96 -34.39
N TYR A 19 -8.61 -33.84 -34.77
CA TYR A 19 -8.93 -34.06 -36.18
C TYR A 19 -9.56 -32.79 -36.78
N PRO A 20 -9.37 -32.49 -38.08
CA PRO A 20 -9.93 -31.30 -38.73
C PRO A 20 -11.45 -31.16 -38.52
N ALA A 21 -12.18 -32.28 -38.54
CA ALA A 21 -13.63 -32.33 -38.30
C ALA A 21 -14.04 -32.08 -36.84
N GLN A 22 -13.10 -32.07 -35.89
CA GLN A 22 -13.33 -31.91 -34.45
C GLN A 22 -12.86 -30.55 -33.91
N CYS A 23 -12.14 -29.73 -34.68
CA CYS A 23 -11.78 -28.38 -34.24
C CYS A 23 -12.86 -27.36 -34.62
N LEU A 24 -14.00 -27.40 -33.93
CA LEU A 24 -15.01 -26.34 -34.05
C LEU A 24 -14.45 -25.02 -33.52
N GLY A 25 -13.65 -25.06 -32.43
CA GLY A 25 -13.09 -23.87 -31.79
C GLY A 25 -11.96 -23.16 -32.54
N CYS A 26 -11.47 -23.69 -33.67
CA CYS A 26 -10.47 -23.02 -34.51
C CYS A 26 -11.11 -22.05 -35.53
N TYR A 27 -12.41 -22.20 -35.79
CA TYR A 27 -13.12 -21.52 -36.89
C TYR A 27 -14.02 -20.36 -36.44
N PHE A 28 -14.31 -20.24 -35.15
CA PHE A 28 -15.19 -19.18 -34.62
C PHE A 28 -14.41 -18.23 -33.69
N PRO A 29 -13.67 -17.25 -34.25
CA PRO A 29 -12.99 -16.23 -33.45
C PRO A 29 -13.96 -15.21 -32.82
N GLU A 30 -15.21 -15.15 -33.29
CA GLU A 30 -16.24 -14.18 -32.86
C GLU A 30 -16.99 -14.63 -31.59
N ASP A 31 -16.98 -15.92 -31.28
CA ASP A 31 -17.66 -16.45 -30.10
C ASP A 31 -16.76 -16.28 -28.87
N ALA A 32 -17.30 -15.73 -27.79
CA ALA A 32 -16.60 -15.47 -26.52
C ALA A 32 -15.96 -16.73 -25.85
N LEU A 33 -16.11 -17.90 -26.46
CA LEU A 33 -15.55 -19.17 -26.03
C LEU A 33 -14.09 -19.36 -26.49
N GLY A 34 -13.62 -18.70 -27.55
CA GLY A 34 -12.23 -18.88 -28.06
C GLY A 34 -11.90 -20.34 -28.44
N PRO A 35 -10.63 -20.66 -28.72
CA PRO A 35 -10.20 -22.02 -29.07
C PRO A 35 -10.13 -22.91 -27.81
N THR A 36 -11.27 -23.13 -27.16
CA THR A 36 -11.44 -24.01 -25.99
C THR A 36 -10.95 -25.44 -26.25
N GLN A 37 -10.86 -25.83 -27.52
CA GLN A 37 -10.51 -27.18 -27.94
C GLN A 37 -9.07 -27.30 -28.48
N TYR A 38 -8.25 -26.25 -28.48
CA TYR A 38 -6.87 -26.38 -28.98
C TYR A 38 -6.02 -27.29 -28.07
N ILE A 39 -5.66 -28.47 -28.57
CA ILE A 39 -4.76 -29.42 -27.89
C ILE A 39 -3.42 -29.45 -28.64
N PRO A 40 -2.36 -28.82 -28.13
CA PRO A 40 -1.08 -28.77 -28.82
C PRO A 40 -0.34 -30.12 -28.77
N ARG A 41 0.34 -30.47 -29.86
CA ARG A 41 1.38 -31.51 -29.93
C ARG A 41 2.63 -31.02 -29.19
N ASP A 42 3.14 -29.85 -29.56
CA ASP A 42 4.13 -29.10 -28.80
C ASP A 42 3.47 -27.97 -28.00
N LYS A 43 3.55 -28.05 -26.67
CA LYS A 43 2.97 -27.08 -25.73
C LYS A 43 3.60 -25.68 -25.81
N LYS A 44 4.76 -25.54 -26.46
CA LYS A 44 5.45 -24.24 -26.65
C LYS A 44 4.83 -23.39 -27.76
N ILE A 45 4.10 -24.02 -28.68
CA ILE A 45 3.44 -23.32 -29.78
C ILE A 45 2.03 -22.96 -29.32
N GLU A 46 1.78 -21.66 -29.12
CA GLU A 46 0.48 -21.14 -28.69
C GLU A 46 -0.45 -20.90 -29.89
N HIS A 47 -1.75 -20.96 -29.64
CA HIS A 47 -2.75 -20.57 -30.63
C HIS A 47 -2.64 -19.06 -30.94
N PRO A 48 -2.73 -18.61 -32.22
CA PRO A 48 -2.67 -17.20 -32.61
C PRO A 48 -3.61 -16.30 -31.80
N TRP A 49 -4.86 -16.74 -31.59
CA TRP A 49 -5.82 -16.05 -30.71
C TRP A 49 -5.29 -15.80 -29.29
N THR A 50 -4.57 -16.75 -28.67
CA THR A 50 -3.99 -16.57 -27.34
C THR A 50 -2.92 -15.48 -27.35
N THR A 51 -2.06 -15.49 -28.36
CA THR A 51 -1.02 -14.48 -28.57
C THR A 51 -1.65 -13.09 -28.79
N GLN A 52 -2.67 -13.01 -29.64
CA GLN A 52 -3.44 -11.80 -29.91
C GLN A 52 -4.10 -11.27 -28.64
N ARG A 53 -4.82 -12.11 -27.88
CA ARG A 53 -5.49 -11.70 -26.65
C ARG A 53 -4.51 -11.28 -25.57
N LYS A 54 -3.32 -11.90 -25.48
CA LYS A 54 -2.23 -11.43 -24.61
C LYS A 54 -1.74 -10.04 -25.04
N ALA A 55 -1.56 -9.81 -26.34
CA ALA A 55 -1.16 -8.51 -26.88
C ALA A 55 -2.22 -7.43 -26.60
N GLU A 56 -3.50 -7.73 -26.86
CA GLU A 56 -4.64 -6.85 -26.56
C GLU A 56 -4.73 -6.52 -25.07
N ARG A 57 -4.67 -7.53 -24.18
CA ARG A 57 -4.64 -7.31 -22.72
C ARG A 57 -3.44 -6.46 -22.29
N LYS A 58 -2.28 -6.65 -22.91
CA LYS A 58 -1.08 -5.84 -22.64
C LYS A 58 -1.28 -4.39 -23.09
N ALA A 59 -1.89 -4.17 -24.26
CA ALA A 59 -2.24 -2.84 -24.77
C ALA A 59 -3.28 -2.15 -23.87
N GLN A 60 -4.37 -2.85 -23.52
CA GLN A 60 -5.39 -2.36 -22.59
C GLN A 60 -4.80 -1.99 -21.23
N ARG A 61 -3.93 -2.84 -20.65
CA ARG A 61 -3.22 -2.52 -19.39
C ARG A 61 -2.33 -1.30 -19.51
N LYS A 62 -1.64 -1.10 -20.65
CA LYS A 62 -0.84 0.11 -20.90
C LYS A 62 -1.74 1.35 -20.97
N GLN A 63 -2.85 1.28 -21.68
CA GLN A 63 -3.81 2.38 -21.81
C GLN A 63 -4.44 2.72 -20.44
N ALA A 64 -4.88 1.72 -19.68
CA ALA A 64 -5.42 1.90 -18.33
C ALA A 64 -4.39 2.54 -17.38
N LYS A 65 -3.10 2.22 -17.49
CA LYS A 65 -2.02 2.85 -16.70
C LYS A 65 -1.81 4.34 -17.01
N GLN A 66 -2.21 4.79 -18.20
CA GLN A 66 -2.13 6.18 -18.64
C GLN A 66 -3.40 6.99 -18.34
N SER A 67 -4.48 6.31 -17.91
CA SER A 67 -5.69 6.99 -17.45
C SER A 67 -5.41 7.94 -16.30
N ASP A 68 -6.18 9.01 -16.21
CA ASP A 68 -6.06 10.00 -15.13
C ASP A 68 -6.41 9.39 -13.78
N ALA A 69 -7.33 8.44 -13.73
CA ALA A 69 -7.61 7.66 -12.53
C ALA A 69 -6.36 6.93 -12.01
N SER A 70 -5.58 6.28 -12.89
CA SER A 70 -4.33 5.62 -12.53
C SER A 70 -3.26 6.62 -12.07
N LYS A 71 -3.09 7.73 -12.78
CA LYS A 71 -2.15 8.79 -12.42
C LYS A 71 -2.49 9.40 -11.04
N ARG A 72 -3.77 9.70 -10.80
CA ARG A 72 -4.29 10.21 -9.52
C ARG A 72 -4.05 9.22 -8.39
N GLY A 73 -4.34 7.93 -8.60
CA GLY A 73 -4.06 6.88 -7.61
C GLY A 73 -2.59 6.80 -7.22
N LYS A 74 -1.68 6.82 -8.22
CA LYS A 74 -0.23 6.85 -7.97
C LYS A 74 0.22 8.09 -7.22
N ARG A 75 -0.31 9.27 -7.58
CA ARG A 75 -0.01 10.53 -6.90
C ARG A 75 -0.49 10.51 -5.45
N ASN A 76 -1.70 10.01 -5.19
CA ASN A 76 -2.24 9.88 -3.84
C ASN A 76 -1.38 8.94 -2.98
N LYS A 77 -0.96 7.79 -3.53
CA LYS A 77 -0.04 6.87 -2.84
C LYS A 77 1.29 7.56 -2.50
N ARG A 78 1.88 8.30 -3.45
CA ARG A 78 3.12 9.06 -3.22
C ARG A 78 2.95 10.13 -2.13
N ASN A 79 1.82 10.84 -2.15
CA ASN A 79 1.53 11.88 -1.17
C ASN A 79 1.29 11.30 0.23
N GLY A 80 0.63 10.14 0.33
CA GLY A 80 0.47 9.42 1.59
C GLY A 80 1.84 8.99 2.15
N TYR A 81 2.64 8.32 1.32
CA TYR A 81 4.01 7.93 1.67
C TYR A 81 4.86 9.11 2.14
N ARG A 82 4.80 10.25 1.45
CA ARG A 82 5.51 11.47 1.83
C ARG A 82 5.05 11.98 3.19
N SER A 83 3.75 12.08 3.41
CA SER A 83 3.21 12.54 4.70
C SER A 83 3.57 11.60 5.85
N GLU A 84 3.61 10.30 5.64
CA GLU A 84 4.10 9.36 6.67
C GLU A 84 5.60 9.52 6.93
N LYS A 85 6.39 9.85 5.90
CA LYS A 85 7.82 10.13 6.03
C LYS A 85 8.10 11.44 6.78
N ASP A 86 7.31 12.47 6.50
CA ASP A 86 7.41 13.76 7.17
C ASP A 86 7.09 13.58 8.67
N ALA A 87 6.01 12.86 9.01
CA ALA A 87 5.64 12.57 10.39
C ALA A 87 6.64 11.64 11.12
N GLU A 88 7.25 10.67 10.43
CA GLU A 88 8.37 9.88 10.99
C GLU A 88 9.56 10.78 11.34
N HIS A 89 9.89 11.74 10.49
CA HIS A 89 10.99 12.67 10.75
C HIS A 89 10.70 13.59 11.95
N GLU A 90 9.50 14.16 12.02
CA GLU A 90 9.06 15.04 13.12
C GLU A 90 9.07 14.30 14.47
N LEU A 91 8.57 13.06 14.49
CA LEU A 91 8.39 12.29 15.72
C LEU A 91 9.55 11.34 16.04
N ALA A 92 10.62 11.33 15.23
CA ALA A 92 11.76 10.42 15.38
C ALA A 92 12.40 10.51 16.78
N ARG A 93 12.50 11.73 17.34
CA ARG A 93 13.08 11.98 18.68
C ARG A 93 12.31 11.33 19.83
N PHE A 94 11.07 10.93 19.59
CA PHE A 94 10.22 10.22 20.56
C PHE A 94 10.17 8.70 20.30
N GLY A 95 10.99 8.21 19.37
CA GLY A 95 11.09 6.79 19.01
C GLY A 95 10.03 6.31 18.03
N PHE A 96 9.23 7.21 17.45
CA PHE A 96 8.28 6.84 16.41
C PHE A 96 8.98 6.60 15.07
N HIS A 97 8.52 5.59 14.36
CA HIS A 97 9.00 5.24 13.04
C HIS A 97 7.83 4.71 12.20
N ARG A 98 8.02 4.70 10.89
CA ARG A 98 7.01 4.23 9.93
C ARG A 98 6.88 2.71 9.96
N VAL A 99 5.65 2.21 9.95
CA VAL A 99 5.39 0.77 9.83
C VAL A 99 5.47 0.36 8.35
N PRO A 100 6.40 -0.54 7.96
CA PRO A 100 6.49 -1.00 6.57
C PRO A 100 5.24 -1.79 6.18
N LEU A 101 4.67 -1.51 5.02
CA LEU A 101 3.51 -2.23 4.49
C LEU A 101 2.29 -2.20 5.44
N SER A 102 2.09 -1.09 6.17
CA SER A 102 0.92 -0.89 7.04
C SER A 102 -0.38 -1.25 6.31
N GLY A 103 -1.19 -2.12 6.92
CA GLY A 103 -2.45 -2.62 6.38
C GLY A 103 -2.35 -3.69 5.27
N ALA A 104 -1.16 -3.97 4.72
CA ALA A 104 -0.95 -5.06 3.76
C ALA A 104 -0.31 -6.31 4.38
N LEU A 105 0.39 -6.16 5.50
CA LEU A 105 0.94 -7.26 6.29
C LEU A 105 0.05 -7.52 7.52
N GLU A 106 -0.35 -8.77 7.71
CA GLU A 106 -1.11 -9.19 8.89
C GLU A 106 -0.28 -8.97 10.16
N GLY A 107 -0.91 -8.40 11.21
CA GLY A 107 -0.25 -8.15 12.49
C GLY A 107 0.56 -6.84 12.60
N GLN A 108 0.57 -5.99 11.57
CA GLN A 108 1.20 -4.66 11.61
C GLN A 108 0.15 -3.52 11.53
N PRO A 109 -0.55 -3.21 12.65
CA PRO A 109 -1.50 -2.11 12.70
C PRO A 109 -0.78 -0.74 12.80
N GLY A 110 -1.44 0.29 12.27
CA GLY A 110 -1.00 1.68 12.32
C GLY A 110 0.02 2.05 11.23
N ASP A 111 0.10 3.34 10.93
CA ASP A 111 1.03 3.88 9.92
C ASP A 111 2.38 4.26 10.54
N ILE A 112 2.35 4.74 11.79
CA ILE A 112 3.51 5.18 12.57
C ILE A 112 3.42 4.54 13.95
N ARG A 113 4.54 4.01 14.45
CA ARG A 113 4.59 3.25 15.69
C ARG A 113 5.89 3.52 16.45
N ARG A 114 5.86 3.34 17.77
CA ARG A 114 7.08 3.21 18.57
C ARG A 114 7.08 1.88 19.32
N ASP A 115 8.23 1.24 19.34
CA ASP A 115 8.45 -0.08 19.96
C ASP A 115 9.30 0.01 21.22
N VAL A 116 9.06 1.04 22.03
CA VAL A 116 9.74 1.23 23.31
C VAL A 116 8.90 0.56 24.41
N PRO A 117 9.43 -0.43 25.14
CA PRO A 117 8.73 -1.09 26.25
C PRO A 117 8.81 -0.25 27.54
N ASP A 118 8.43 1.03 27.46
CA ASP A 118 8.45 1.97 28.60
C ASP A 118 7.09 2.11 29.32
N GLY A 119 6.10 1.31 28.91
CA GLY A 119 4.75 1.30 29.49
C GLY A 119 3.88 2.52 29.16
N ARG A 120 4.34 3.48 28.34
CA ARG A 120 3.54 4.68 28.07
C ARG A 120 2.46 4.45 27.02
N MET A 121 1.39 5.24 27.12
CA MET A 121 0.12 4.99 26.46
C MET A 121 0.17 5.17 24.92
N ILE A 122 0.83 6.23 24.44
CA ILE A 122 0.82 6.58 23.02
C ILE A 122 1.90 5.77 22.30
N ARG A 123 1.47 4.80 21.50
CA ARG A 123 2.40 3.88 20.82
C ARG A 123 2.19 3.78 19.32
N MET A 124 1.05 4.22 18.83
CA MET A 124 0.63 4.01 17.45
C MET A 124 -0.18 5.22 16.98
N ILE A 125 0.10 5.67 15.77
CA ILE A 125 -0.55 6.79 15.11
C ILE A 125 -1.02 6.33 13.74
N GLU A 126 -2.29 6.57 13.46
CA GLU A 126 -2.87 6.42 12.13
C GLU A 126 -2.68 7.74 11.38
N ASN A 127 -1.96 7.72 10.26
CA ASN A 127 -1.65 8.95 9.53
C ASN A 127 -2.67 9.18 8.41
N LYS A 128 -3.24 10.39 8.36
CA LYS A 128 -4.30 10.71 7.39
C LYS A 128 -4.08 12.08 6.77
N ARG A 129 -3.56 12.06 5.54
CA ARG A 129 -3.47 13.24 4.69
C ARG A 129 -4.81 13.54 4.00
N ARG A 130 -5.36 14.74 4.18
CA ARG A 130 -6.51 15.27 3.44
C ARG A 130 -6.21 16.71 3.03
N VAL A 131 -6.43 17.05 1.76
CA VAL A 131 -6.22 18.42 1.25
C VAL A 131 -7.54 19.17 1.33
N GLY A 132 -7.54 20.36 1.91
CA GLY A 132 -8.68 21.29 1.92
C GLY A 132 -9.85 20.93 2.84
N ALA A 133 -9.88 19.74 3.43
CA ALA A 133 -10.98 19.29 4.30
C ALA A 133 -10.85 19.73 5.76
N MET A 134 -9.69 20.28 6.16
CA MET A 134 -9.37 20.58 7.56
C MET A 134 -9.44 22.07 7.91
N GLY A 135 -9.81 22.95 6.97
CA GLY A 135 -9.84 24.39 7.21
C GLY A 135 -10.70 24.79 8.41
N TYR A 136 -11.89 24.17 8.58
CA TYR A 136 -12.73 24.44 9.75
C TYR A 136 -12.09 24.04 11.08
N ILE A 137 -11.29 22.96 11.11
CA ILE A 137 -10.57 22.53 12.31
C ILE A 137 -9.50 23.56 12.65
N GLU A 138 -8.77 24.03 11.64
CA GLU A 138 -7.76 25.09 11.79
C GLU A 138 -8.39 26.39 12.28
N ASP A 139 -9.52 26.80 11.69
CA ASP A 139 -10.25 28.01 12.09
C ASP A 139 -10.76 27.92 13.53
N TRP A 140 -11.32 26.78 13.95
CA TRP A 140 -11.79 26.58 15.33
C TRP A 140 -10.65 26.65 16.35
N LEU A 141 -9.47 26.13 16.02
CA LEU A 141 -8.27 26.28 16.86
C LEU A 141 -7.82 27.75 16.92
N ALA A 142 -7.85 28.45 15.79
CA ALA A 142 -7.37 29.82 15.68
C ALA A 142 -8.27 30.86 16.35
N GLN A 143 -9.59 30.70 16.28
CA GLN A 143 -10.56 31.70 16.78
C GLN A 143 -10.39 32.03 18.26
N GLU A 144 -10.09 31.03 19.08
CA GLU A 144 -10.01 31.17 20.54
C GLU A 144 -8.58 30.91 21.08
N GLY A 145 -7.60 30.71 20.18
CA GLY A 145 -6.25 30.30 20.56
C GLY A 145 -6.23 28.98 21.33
N ALA A 146 -7.15 28.07 21.00
CA ALA A 146 -7.30 26.81 21.71
C ALA A 146 -6.16 25.84 21.37
N ASP A 147 -5.64 25.15 22.38
CA ASP A 147 -4.57 24.16 22.17
C ASP A 147 -5.08 22.85 21.57
N ALA A 148 -6.37 22.54 21.73
CA ALA A 148 -6.98 21.31 21.23
C ALA A 148 -8.50 21.47 21.00
N ILE A 149 -9.04 20.64 20.11
CA ILE A 149 -10.47 20.46 19.91
C ILE A 149 -10.94 19.17 20.56
N ARG A 150 -11.96 19.26 21.40
CA ARG A 150 -12.71 18.10 21.91
C ARG A 150 -13.95 17.86 21.05
N LEU A 151 -13.98 16.73 20.35
CA LEU A 151 -15.12 16.29 19.55
C LEU A 151 -15.97 15.29 20.34
N ASP A 152 -17.18 15.69 20.70
CA ASP A 152 -18.16 14.87 21.39
C ASP A 152 -19.34 14.56 20.47
N ALA A 153 -19.41 13.32 19.99
CA ALA A 153 -20.49 12.86 19.12
C ALA A 153 -21.76 12.50 19.89
N GLY A 154 -21.75 12.58 21.23
CA GLY A 154 -22.83 12.13 22.10
C GLY A 154 -23.03 10.61 22.12
N GLY A 155 -24.03 10.18 22.90
CA GLY A 155 -24.37 8.78 23.09
C GLY A 155 -23.31 8.01 23.89
N ARG A 156 -23.07 6.74 23.52
CA ARG A 156 -22.10 5.86 24.21
C ARG A 156 -20.67 5.97 23.64
N ARG A 157 -20.41 6.93 22.76
CA ARG A 157 -19.09 7.10 22.12
C ARG A 157 -18.20 7.93 23.04
N LYS A 158 -16.92 7.57 23.10
CA LYS A 158 -15.93 8.37 23.82
C LYS A 158 -15.59 9.61 22.98
N PRO A 159 -15.45 10.79 23.61
CA PRO A 159 -14.96 11.98 22.93
C PRO A 159 -13.56 11.76 22.35
N LEU A 160 -13.26 12.46 21.25
CA LEU A 160 -11.94 12.47 20.63
C LEU A 160 -11.29 13.84 20.85
N ILE A 161 -9.96 13.84 20.92
CA ILE A 161 -9.15 15.06 20.98
C ILE A 161 -8.37 15.19 19.68
N ILE A 162 -8.42 16.37 19.07
CA ILE A 162 -7.57 16.77 17.95
C ILE A 162 -6.67 17.89 18.44
N LEU A 163 -5.38 17.80 18.16
CA LEU A 163 -4.40 18.80 18.55
C LEU A 163 -3.44 19.09 17.38
N PRO A 164 -2.93 20.33 17.28
CA PRO A 164 -1.79 20.66 16.44
C PRO A 164 -0.57 19.79 16.75
N LEU A 165 0.28 19.57 15.75
CA LEU A 165 1.45 18.70 15.90
C LEU A 165 2.43 19.23 16.95
N ASP A 166 2.70 20.54 16.95
CA ASP A 166 3.58 21.19 17.93
C ASP A 166 3.06 21.02 19.37
N ARG A 167 1.74 21.12 19.59
CA ARG A 167 1.12 20.82 20.89
C ARG A 167 1.25 19.35 21.26
N PHE A 168 1.17 18.45 20.28
CA PHE A 168 1.36 17.03 20.51
C PHE A 168 2.80 16.70 20.91
N GLU A 169 3.77 17.29 20.23
CA GLU A 169 5.19 17.14 20.57
C GLU A 169 5.48 17.67 21.97
N ALA A 170 4.94 18.84 22.33
CA ALA A 170 5.08 19.39 23.68
C ALA A 170 4.49 18.45 24.75
N LEU A 171 3.32 17.84 24.49
CA LEU A 171 2.72 16.86 25.40
C LEU A 171 3.59 15.60 25.54
N LEU A 172 4.20 15.14 24.44
CA LEU A 172 5.15 14.02 24.47
C LEU A 172 6.41 14.36 25.28
N ASP A 173 6.94 15.57 25.10
CA ASP A 173 8.07 16.09 25.88
C ASP A 173 7.73 16.16 27.38
N GLU A 174 6.59 16.75 27.76
CA GLU A 174 6.11 16.81 29.15
C GLU A 174 5.92 15.42 29.77
N ALA A 175 5.44 14.46 28.98
CA ALA A 175 5.29 13.07 29.41
C ALA A 175 6.60 12.26 29.35
N GLY A 176 7.72 12.89 28.97
CA GLY A 176 9.07 12.34 28.98
C GLY A 176 9.35 11.33 27.86
N TYR A 177 8.62 11.38 26.74
CA TYR A 177 8.77 10.43 25.62
C TYR A 177 10.11 10.54 24.87
N ASP A 178 10.88 11.59 25.10
CA ASP A 178 12.16 11.82 24.45
C ASP A 178 13.14 10.65 24.69
N VAL A 179 13.50 9.94 23.61
CA VAL A 179 14.43 8.82 23.64
C VAL A 179 15.89 9.27 23.49
N SER A 180 16.15 10.51 23.05
CA SER A 180 17.50 11.08 23.01
C SER A 180 18.08 11.22 24.41
N HIS A 181 17.23 11.51 25.41
CA HIS A 181 17.58 11.51 26.82
C HIS A 181 17.85 10.10 27.41
N GLN A 182 17.33 9.03 26.81
CA GLN A 182 17.56 7.66 27.28
C GLN A 182 18.91 7.10 26.83
N ALA A 183 19.37 7.43 25.62
CA ALA A 183 20.71 7.05 25.15
C ALA A 183 21.83 7.67 26.00
N VAL A 184 21.66 8.92 26.46
CA VAL A 184 22.63 9.61 27.34
C VAL A 184 22.60 9.03 28.76
N LYS A 185 21.42 8.70 29.30
CA LYS A 185 21.31 8.09 30.65
C LYS A 185 21.92 6.69 30.73
N ASN A 186 21.86 5.91 29.65
CA ASN A 186 22.40 4.55 29.60
C ASN A 186 23.86 4.49 29.12
N LEU A 187 24.43 5.62 28.68
CA LEU A 187 25.82 5.68 28.21
C LEU A 187 26.84 5.21 29.27
N PRO A 188 26.71 5.55 30.57
CA PRO A 188 27.63 5.03 31.59
C PRO A 188 27.60 3.51 31.71
N ASP A 189 26.41 2.91 31.65
CA ASP A 189 26.23 1.45 31.77
C ASP A 189 26.74 0.72 30.52
N LEU A 190 26.45 1.27 29.33
CA LEU A 190 26.95 0.74 28.05
C LEU A 190 28.49 0.84 27.93
N LEU A 191 29.08 1.93 28.44
CA LEU A 191 30.55 2.07 28.50
C LEU A 191 31.16 1.08 29.49
N ARG A 192 30.48 0.80 30.60
CA ARG A 192 30.89 -0.22 31.58
C ARG A 192 30.89 -1.62 30.96
N GLU A 193 29.81 -2.00 30.28
CA GLU A 193 29.71 -3.29 29.60
C GLU A 193 30.77 -3.45 28.50
N ALA A 194 31.04 -2.38 27.74
CA ALA A 194 32.08 -2.40 26.71
C ALA A 194 33.49 -2.53 27.30
N ALA A 195 33.78 -1.87 28.42
CA ALA A 195 35.05 -2.00 29.14
C ALA A 195 35.24 -3.42 29.69
N ASP A 196 34.21 -3.97 30.33
CA ASP A 196 34.19 -5.35 30.84
C ASP A 196 34.43 -6.41 29.74
N GLN A 197 34.00 -6.14 28.50
CA GLN A 197 34.22 -7.03 27.36
C GLN A 197 35.66 -6.95 26.80
N LEU A 198 36.30 -5.79 26.91
CA LEU A 198 37.70 -5.59 26.51
C LEU A 198 38.67 -6.23 27.49
N GLU A 199 38.37 -6.21 28.80
CA GLU A 199 39.21 -6.86 29.83
C GLU A 199 39.14 -8.40 29.81
N ARG A 200 38.11 -8.97 29.17
CA ARG A 200 37.93 -10.42 29.00
C ARG A 200 38.55 -11.00 27.72
N ARG A 201 39.24 -10.17 26.93
CA ARG A 201 39.97 -10.57 25.72
C ARG A 201 41.47 -10.53 25.94
#